data_AF-A0A928TGS3-F1
#
_entry.id   AF-A0A928TGS3-F1
#
_cell.length_a   1.000
_cell.length_b   1.000
_cell.length_c   1.000
_cell.angle_alpha   90.00
_cell.angle_beta   90.00
_cell.angle_gamma   90.00
#
_symmetry.space_group_name_H-M   'P 1'
#
loop_
_entity.id
_entity.type
_entity.pdbx_description
1 polymer ?
#
loop_
_entity_poly.entity_id
_entity_poly.type
_entity_poly.pdbx_seq_one_letter_code
_entity_poly.pdbx_strand_id
1 'polypeptide(L)'
;MKPLVLAALLMGALAAPGCEGGGSPTIPGIASVSARRDVEEGAAKLTTTIRLEFDRPLKLAKSETPLASHFEIRAPLLVAGGESYRRVFVTRAQFTGGSERQMELRAATLVPTGSTLRLARRAFDKGAAGEIEAPIESDLSLEAATLATMAFTFGDPASLDPGPLQSAGEADRDVARVRAQLEQHLELRGSDAAVRGRAMALFDTIPLSQAPAPKVRAALAALVGTFAEPAIGALLSGDDCGGRAVSVIAFQPPPGDPGLLARVTTSEDGARVVSIGPDLEADRFEMLMPLLLHEAIHCDDRDGSYEEVAATAFDTYFYLHLVAVDPTLAAVRGRAGRDLVVDALAMLNSGRRWPESVGVLRSSGAVQALPGSNNPAASFAEFVAAAYGDVGGNASPDEPVAMAYVAALATMSNSPAGSPFDLRYLDELLGLGLDAGVLAGVINALELVPAG
;
A
#
# COMPACT_ATOMS: atom_id res chain seq x y z
N MET A 1 -8.22 26.28 26.14
CA MET A 1 -9.33 27.21 26.49
C MET A 1 -10.28 27.28 25.30
N LYS A 2 -11.58 27.05 25.52
CA LYS A 2 -12.69 27.15 24.54
C LYS A 2 -12.96 28.63 24.18
N PRO A 3 -13.71 28.95 23.09
CA PRO A 3 -15.18 28.78 23.00
C PRO A 3 -15.58 28.03 21.70
N LEU A 4 -16.39 26.96 21.69
CA LEU A 4 -17.83 26.82 21.95
C LEU A 4 -18.73 27.96 21.44
N VAL A 5 -19.31 27.78 20.26
CA VAL A 5 -20.51 28.50 19.81
C VAL A 5 -21.66 27.50 19.75
N LEU A 6 -22.63 27.73 20.63
CA LEU A 6 -23.87 26.99 20.79
C LEU A 6 -24.98 27.89 20.21
N ALA A 7 -25.68 27.44 19.18
CA ALA A 7 -26.91 28.11 18.71
C ALA A 7 -28.05 27.09 18.73
N ALA A 8 -28.82 27.15 19.81
CA ALA A 8 -30.07 26.42 19.97
C ALA A 8 -31.21 27.25 19.34
N LEU A 9 -31.96 26.65 18.41
CA LEU A 9 -33.21 27.17 17.90
C LEU A 9 -34.33 26.23 18.39
N LEU A 10 -34.97 26.63 19.49
CA LEU A 10 -36.24 26.09 19.95
C LEU A 10 -37.36 26.78 19.14
N MET A 11 -38.06 26.03 18.30
CA MET A 11 -39.44 26.38 17.90
C MET A 11 -40.38 25.38 18.54
N GLY A 12 -41.14 25.85 19.53
CA GLY A 12 -42.30 25.14 20.05
C GLY A 12 -43.50 25.37 19.14
N ALA A 13 -44.01 24.30 18.53
CA ALA A 13 -45.32 24.29 17.89
C ALA A 13 -46.33 23.63 18.85
N LEU A 14 -47.38 24.38 19.18
CA LEU A 14 -48.54 23.97 19.95
C LEU A 14 -49.34 22.90 19.19
N ALA A 15 -49.62 21.79 19.87
CA ALA A 15 -50.47 20.71 19.38
C ALA A 15 -51.97 21.07 19.54
N ALA A 16 -52.76 20.84 18.49
CA ALA A 16 -54.21 20.72 18.55
C ALA A 16 -54.60 19.22 18.53
N PRO A 17 -55.62 18.78 19.29
CA PRO A 17 -56.07 17.39 19.27
C PRO A 17 -56.98 17.16 18.06
N GLY A 18 -56.42 16.57 17.00
CA GLY A 18 -57.16 16.10 15.84
C GLY A 18 -57.59 14.64 16.00
N CYS A 19 -58.86 14.37 15.74
CA CYS A 19 -59.54 13.09 15.86
C CYS A 19 -58.78 11.89 15.24
N GLU A 20 -58.86 10.75 15.93
CA GLU A 20 -58.38 9.42 15.52
C GLU A 20 -59.09 8.95 14.24
N GLY A 21 -58.54 9.31 13.08
CA GLY A 21 -58.72 8.56 11.85
C GLY A 21 -57.72 7.41 11.84
N GLY A 22 -58.15 6.19 11.56
CA GLY A 22 -57.31 4.98 11.51
C GLY A 22 -56.03 5.22 10.74
N GLY A 23 -54.95 5.47 11.48
CA GLY A 23 -53.68 5.89 10.92
C GLY A 23 -53.08 4.77 10.09
N SER A 24 -52.84 5.04 8.81
CA SER A 24 -51.97 4.21 7.97
C SER A 24 -50.70 3.88 8.74
N PRO A 25 -50.20 2.63 8.67
CA PRO A 25 -48.97 2.26 9.35
C PRO A 25 -47.87 3.27 8.97
N THR A 26 -47.39 4.03 9.96
CA THR A 26 -46.35 5.02 9.75
C THR A 26 -45.09 4.28 9.33
N ILE A 27 -44.69 4.49 8.08
CA ILE A 27 -43.46 3.93 7.50
C ILE A 27 -42.27 4.32 8.42
N PRO A 28 -41.46 3.35 8.89
CA PRO A 28 -40.34 3.65 9.77
C PRO A 28 -39.28 4.51 9.06
N GLY A 29 -38.68 5.44 9.79
CA GLY A 29 -37.54 6.22 9.32
C GLY A 29 -36.22 5.46 9.49
N ILE A 30 -35.20 5.85 8.74
CA ILE A 30 -33.85 5.31 8.88
C ILE A 30 -33.08 6.21 9.85
N ALA A 31 -32.62 5.65 10.97
CA ALA A 31 -31.83 6.35 11.97
C ALA A 31 -30.34 6.36 11.63
N SER A 32 -29.80 5.24 11.13
CA SER A 32 -28.41 5.15 10.69
C SER A 32 -28.21 4.03 9.66
N VAL A 33 -27.21 4.19 8.79
CA VAL A 33 -26.74 3.15 7.86
C VAL A 33 -25.23 3.17 7.81
N SER A 34 -24.59 2.05 8.15
CA SER A 34 -23.14 1.91 8.09
C SER A 34 -22.74 0.67 7.28
N ALA A 35 -21.81 0.80 6.35
CA ALA A 35 -21.19 -0.27 5.59
C ALA A 35 -19.80 -0.61 6.16
N ARG A 36 -19.48 -1.90 6.21
CA ARG A 36 -18.13 -2.39 6.49
C ARG A 36 -17.75 -3.50 5.54
N ARG A 37 -16.51 -3.47 5.06
CA ARG A 37 -15.97 -4.58 4.27
C ARG A 37 -15.94 -5.86 5.09
N ASP A 38 -16.31 -6.96 4.44
CA ASP A 38 -16.22 -8.28 5.05
C ASP A 38 -14.77 -8.75 5.14
N VAL A 39 -14.46 -9.39 6.27
CA VAL A 39 -13.14 -9.93 6.58
C VAL A 39 -13.33 -11.35 7.09
N GLU A 40 -12.59 -12.29 6.52
CA GLU A 40 -12.62 -13.69 6.93
C GLU A 40 -11.19 -14.19 7.11
N GLU A 41 -10.88 -14.75 8.29
CA GLU A 41 -9.54 -15.26 8.62
C GLU A 41 -8.42 -14.23 8.34
N GLY A 42 -8.71 -12.95 8.60
CA GLY A 42 -7.82 -11.81 8.36
C GLY A 42 -7.68 -11.36 6.90
N ALA A 43 -8.24 -12.10 5.93
CA ALA A 43 -8.28 -11.67 4.53
C ALA A 43 -9.47 -10.75 4.26
N ALA A 44 -9.26 -9.67 3.51
CA ALA A 44 -10.32 -8.86 2.97
C ALA A 44 -11.13 -9.64 1.93
N LYS A 45 -12.44 -9.37 1.89
CA LYS A 45 -13.35 -9.86 0.84
C LYS A 45 -13.85 -8.70 0.01
N LEU A 46 -14.27 -8.99 -1.22
CA LEU A 46 -14.93 -8.04 -2.09
C LEU A 46 -16.44 -7.94 -1.82
N THR A 47 -16.85 -8.14 -0.56
CA THR A 47 -18.24 -8.08 -0.11
C THR A 47 -18.38 -7.12 1.06
N THR A 48 -19.60 -6.64 1.30
CA THR A 48 -19.88 -5.66 2.36
C THR A 48 -21.05 -6.10 3.22
N THR A 49 -20.88 -5.95 4.54
CA THR A 49 -21.96 -5.97 5.52
C THR A 49 -22.46 -4.57 5.78
N ILE A 50 -23.76 -4.35 5.66
CA ILE A 50 -24.41 -3.07 5.96
C ILE A 50 -25.30 -3.25 7.17
N ARG A 51 -25.10 -2.42 8.19
CA ARG A 51 -25.95 -2.33 9.37
C ARG A 51 -26.90 -1.16 9.21
N LEU A 52 -28.18 -1.45 9.37
CA LEU A 52 -29.29 -0.50 9.20
C LEU A 52 -30.08 -0.43 10.51
N GLU A 53 -30.22 0.77 11.05
CA GLU A 53 -31.05 1.03 12.23
C GLU A 53 -32.25 1.90 11.86
N PHE A 54 -33.43 1.50 12.34
CA PHE A 54 -34.67 2.23 12.17
C PHE A 54 -35.01 3.05 13.42
N ASP A 55 -35.68 4.18 13.20
CA ASP A 55 -36.14 5.07 14.27
C ASP A 55 -37.20 4.44 15.18
N ARG A 56 -37.84 3.35 14.74
CA ARG A 56 -38.87 2.59 15.44
C ARG A 56 -38.90 1.12 14.99
N PRO A 57 -39.57 0.22 15.74
CA PRO A 57 -39.75 -1.17 15.34
C PRO A 57 -40.38 -1.31 13.95
N LEU A 58 -39.81 -2.21 13.15
CA LEU A 58 -40.15 -2.42 11.77
C LEU A 58 -41.22 -3.50 11.63
N LYS A 59 -42.32 -3.16 10.96
CA LYS A 59 -43.35 -4.13 10.57
C LYS A 59 -43.32 -4.32 9.06
N LEU A 60 -42.90 -5.50 8.62
CA LEU A 60 -42.89 -5.85 7.19
C LEU A 60 -44.30 -6.12 6.69
N ALA A 61 -44.61 -5.61 5.50
CA ALA A 61 -45.78 -6.06 4.76
C ALA A 61 -45.60 -7.54 4.39
N LYS A 62 -46.69 -8.32 4.43
CA LYS A 62 -46.69 -9.66 3.84
C LYS A 62 -46.38 -9.55 2.35
N SER A 63 -45.25 -10.09 1.94
CA SER A 63 -44.72 -10.03 0.58
C SER A 63 -44.26 -11.41 0.16
N GLU A 64 -44.52 -11.78 -1.10
CA GLU A 64 -43.93 -12.95 -1.76
C GLU A 64 -42.52 -12.64 -2.31
N THR A 65 -42.17 -11.35 -2.36
CA THR A 65 -40.85 -10.91 -2.80
C THR A 65 -39.86 -11.07 -1.64
N PRO A 66 -38.65 -11.62 -1.89
CA PRO A 66 -37.60 -11.67 -0.88
C PRO A 66 -37.32 -10.29 -0.28
N LEU A 67 -37.11 -10.24 1.05
CA LEU A 67 -36.87 -8.99 1.77
C LEU A 67 -35.73 -8.16 1.14
N ALA A 68 -34.65 -8.83 0.74
CA ALA A 68 -33.49 -8.20 0.10
C ALA A 68 -33.84 -7.39 -1.16
N SER A 69 -34.84 -7.81 -1.94
CA SER A 69 -35.26 -7.12 -3.18
C SER A 69 -35.97 -5.79 -2.94
N HIS A 70 -36.24 -5.44 -1.68
CA HIS A 70 -36.75 -4.12 -1.30
C HIS A 70 -35.63 -3.10 -1.05
N PHE A 71 -34.37 -3.53 -1.05
CA PHE A 71 -33.20 -2.70 -0.82
C PHE A 71 -32.36 -2.61 -2.09
N GLU A 72 -31.88 -1.41 -2.35
CA GLU A 72 -30.97 -1.09 -3.44
C GLU A 72 -29.92 -0.11 -2.94
N ILE A 73 -28.68 -0.28 -3.39
CA ILE A 73 -27.60 0.65 -3.06
C ILE A 73 -27.21 1.36 -4.34
N ARG A 74 -27.18 2.69 -4.29
CA ARG A 74 -26.60 3.53 -5.34
C ARG A 74 -25.16 3.84 -4.92
N ALA A 75 -24.18 3.18 -5.54
CA ALA A 75 -22.77 3.35 -5.22
C ALA A 75 -22.09 4.24 -6.28
N PRO A 76 -21.26 5.21 -5.90
CA PRO A 76 -20.53 6.03 -6.85
C PRO A 76 -19.51 5.20 -7.64
N LEU A 77 -19.17 5.70 -8.83
CA LEU A 77 -18.13 5.15 -9.69
C LEU A 77 -17.09 6.24 -9.97
N LEU A 78 -15.82 5.85 -9.98
CA LEU A 78 -14.75 6.70 -10.48
C LEU A 78 -14.77 6.64 -12.02
N VAL A 79 -15.24 7.69 -12.67
CA VAL A 79 -15.30 7.80 -14.14
C VAL A 79 -14.74 9.15 -14.57
N ALA A 80 -13.92 9.17 -15.61
CA ALA A 80 -13.42 10.42 -16.18
C ALA A 80 -14.59 11.27 -16.73
N GLY A 81 -14.81 12.46 -16.15
CA GLY A 81 -15.72 13.46 -16.72
C GLY A 81 -17.11 13.61 -16.08
N GLY A 82 -17.39 13.05 -14.90
CA GLY A 82 -18.62 13.37 -14.16
C GLY A 82 -18.99 12.39 -13.05
N GLU A 83 -20.06 12.70 -12.30
CA GLU A 83 -20.64 11.79 -11.31
C GLU A 83 -21.40 10.66 -12.01
N SER A 84 -20.93 9.43 -11.84
CA SER A 84 -21.63 8.22 -12.27
C SER A 84 -21.91 7.34 -11.07
N TYR A 85 -23.00 6.57 -11.15
CA TYR A 85 -23.41 5.65 -10.09
C TYR A 85 -23.74 4.29 -10.68
N ARG A 86 -23.36 3.23 -9.96
CA ARG A 86 -23.83 1.87 -10.23
C ARG A 86 -24.93 1.46 -9.24
N ARG A 87 -25.85 0.67 -9.75
CA ARG A 87 -26.84 -0.03 -8.94
C ARG A 87 -26.21 -1.29 -8.33
N VAL A 88 -26.25 -1.40 -7.02
CA VAL A 88 -25.76 -2.55 -6.25
C VAL A 88 -26.94 -3.23 -5.58
N PHE A 89 -27.07 -4.53 -5.83
CA PHE A 89 -28.15 -5.34 -5.27
C PHE A 89 -27.76 -5.90 -3.90
N VAL A 90 -28.72 -5.88 -2.98
CA VAL A 90 -28.62 -6.58 -1.71
C VAL A 90 -28.94 -8.05 -1.93
N THR A 91 -28.03 -8.94 -1.53
CA THR A 91 -28.16 -10.39 -1.71
C THR A 91 -28.84 -11.07 -0.52
N ARG A 92 -28.74 -10.46 0.67
CA ARG A 92 -29.38 -10.94 1.89
C ARG A 92 -29.79 -9.77 2.76
N ALA A 93 -30.95 -9.87 3.40
CA ALA A 93 -31.44 -8.91 4.39
C ALA A 93 -32.08 -9.69 5.54
N GLN A 94 -31.70 -9.39 6.77
CA GLN A 94 -32.20 -10.08 7.96
C GLN A 94 -32.18 -9.20 9.20
N PHE A 95 -33.14 -9.40 10.11
CA PHE A 95 -33.09 -8.77 11.43
C PHE A 95 -31.93 -9.32 12.26
N THR A 96 -31.39 -8.47 13.13
CA THR A 96 -30.28 -8.84 14.02
C THR A 96 -30.70 -8.80 15.48
N GLY A 97 -30.20 -9.74 16.29
CA GLY A 97 -30.40 -9.76 17.75
C GLY A 97 -31.86 -9.85 18.22
N GLY A 98 -32.79 -10.32 17.38
CA GLY A 98 -34.22 -10.32 17.68
C GLY A 98 -34.86 -8.92 17.73
N SER A 99 -34.11 -7.88 17.35
CA SER A 99 -34.59 -6.51 17.32
C SER A 99 -35.30 -6.24 15.99
N GLU A 100 -36.57 -5.83 16.06
CA GLU A 100 -37.29 -5.31 14.89
C GLU A 100 -36.75 -3.95 14.43
N ARG A 101 -35.75 -3.37 15.11
CA ARG A 101 -35.17 -2.06 14.74
C ARG A 101 -33.85 -2.16 14.00
N GLN A 102 -33.22 -3.33 13.99
CA GLN A 102 -31.87 -3.49 13.44
C GLN A 102 -31.86 -4.57 12.38
N MET A 103 -31.32 -4.23 11.22
CA MET A 103 -31.20 -5.12 10.08
C MET A 103 -29.76 -5.17 9.61
N GLU A 104 -29.33 -6.36 9.21
CA GLU A 104 -28.10 -6.58 8.47
C GLU A 104 -28.43 -6.88 7.01
N LEU A 105 -27.80 -6.14 6.11
CA LEU A 105 -27.84 -6.36 4.67
C LEU A 105 -26.45 -6.85 4.20
N ARG A 106 -26.44 -7.70 3.19
CA ARG A 106 -25.20 -8.13 2.51
C ARG A 106 -25.21 -7.67 1.07
N ALA A 107 -24.09 -7.09 0.64
CA ALA A 107 -23.82 -6.76 -0.75
C ALA A 107 -22.67 -7.63 -1.27
N ALA A 108 -22.81 -8.16 -2.49
CA ALA A 108 -21.76 -8.97 -3.14
C ALA A 108 -20.65 -8.12 -3.81
N THR A 109 -20.53 -6.86 -3.40
CA THR A 109 -19.53 -5.92 -3.89
C THR A 109 -19.18 -4.94 -2.76
N LEU A 110 -18.10 -4.19 -2.94
CA LEU A 110 -17.72 -3.12 -2.03
C LEU A 110 -18.65 -1.91 -2.16
N VAL A 111 -19.04 -1.34 -1.00
CA VAL A 111 -19.88 -0.15 -0.90
C VAL A 111 -19.05 1.00 -0.33
N PRO A 112 -18.54 1.92 -1.18
CA PRO A 112 -17.69 3.02 -0.72
C PRO A 112 -18.51 4.17 -0.11
N THR A 113 -17.78 5.12 0.48
CA THR A 113 -18.30 6.43 0.93
C THR A 113 -18.95 7.17 -0.24
N GLY A 114 -20.03 7.91 0.04
CA GLY A 114 -20.87 8.55 -0.97
C GLY A 114 -21.99 7.65 -1.53
N SER A 115 -22.05 6.38 -1.09
CA SER A 115 -23.16 5.48 -1.41
C SER A 115 -24.47 5.89 -0.71
N THR A 116 -25.60 5.60 -1.34
CA THR A 116 -26.95 5.84 -0.80
C THR A 116 -27.74 4.55 -0.79
N LEU A 117 -28.38 4.23 0.35
CA LEU A 117 -29.35 3.14 0.47
C LEU A 117 -30.72 3.64 0.02
N ARG A 118 -31.38 2.90 -0.87
CA ARG A 118 -32.76 3.09 -1.31
C ARG A 118 -33.60 1.92 -0.82
N LEU A 119 -34.66 2.23 -0.09
CA LEU A 119 -35.58 1.27 0.49
C LEU A 119 -36.98 1.50 -0.04
N ALA A 120 -37.52 0.53 -0.76
CA ALA A 120 -38.87 0.62 -1.32
C ALA A 120 -39.92 0.64 -0.19
N ARG A 121 -40.76 1.68 -0.15
CA ARG A 121 -41.81 1.84 0.89
C ARG A 121 -42.80 0.69 0.92
N ARG A 122 -42.97 0.00 -0.22
CA ARG A 122 -43.76 -1.23 -0.34
C ARG A 122 -43.30 -2.39 0.56
N ALA A 123 -42.10 -2.30 1.14
CA ALA A 123 -41.63 -3.22 2.17
C ALA A 123 -42.47 -3.16 3.46
N PHE A 124 -43.12 -2.03 3.72
CA PHE A 124 -43.88 -1.76 4.95
C PHE A 124 -45.39 -1.76 4.74
N ASP A 125 -45.81 -1.32 3.56
CA ASP A 125 -47.22 -1.28 3.16
C ASP A 125 -47.31 -1.64 1.68
N LYS A 126 -48.00 -2.73 1.34
CA LYS A 126 -48.09 -3.29 -0.01
C LYS A 126 -48.55 -2.25 -1.06
N GLY A 127 -49.33 -1.24 -0.65
CA GLY A 127 -49.82 -0.17 -1.52
C GLY A 127 -48.95 1.09 -1.55
N ALA A 128 -47.93 1.21 -0.69
CA ALA A 128 -47.13 2.41 -0.59
C ALA A 128 -46.18 2.58 -1.79
N ALA A 129 -46.36 3.69 -2.51
CA ALA A 129 -45.46 4.11 -3.57
C ALA A 129 -44.25 4.88 -3.00
N GLY A 130 -43.15 4.88 -3.75
CA GLY A 130 -41.94 5.63 -3.45
C GLY A 130 -40.93 4.87 -2.58
N GLU A 131 -39.90 5.61 -2.17
CA GLU A 131 -38.72 5.06 -1.51
C GLU A 131 -38.35 5.90 -0.29
N ILE A 132 -37.47 5.34 0.54
CA ILE A 132 -36.76 6.00 1.61
C ILE A 132 -35.29 5.95 1.21
N GLU A 133 -34.62 7.09 1.25
CA GLU A 133 -33.20 7.19 0.96
C GLU A 133 -32.43 7.57 2.22
N ALA A 134 -31.26 6.98 2.40
CA ALA A 134 -30.34 7.34 3.47
C ALA A 134 -28.88 7.23 2.99
N PRO A 135 -28.01 8.18 3.34
CA PRO A 135 -26.58 8.07 3.07
C PRO A 135 -26.00 6.88 3.85
N ILE A 136 -25.00 6.22 3.26
CA ILE A 136 -24.28 5.12 3.88
C ILE A 136 -22.93 5.64 4.37
N GLU A 137 -22.66 5.52 5.66
CA GLU A 137 -21.33 5.71 6.23
C GLU A 137 -20.49 4.47 5.95
N SER A 138 -19.41 4.59 5.18
CA SER A 138 -18.55 3.46 4.80
C SER A 138 -17.17 3.56 5.41
N ASP A 139 -16.53 2.42 5.64
CA ASP A 139 -15.11 2.32 6.02
C ASP A 139 -14.15 2.43 4.83
N LEU A 140 -14.66 2.46 3.60
CA LEU A 140 -13.87 2.60 2.37
C LEU A 140 -14.16 3.92 1.66
N SER A 141 -13.11 4.59 1.17
CA SER A 141 -13.26 5.67 0.19
C SER A 141 -13.64 5.09 -1.18
N LEU A 142 -14.03 5.96 -2.13
CA LEU A 142 -14.29 5.53 -3.50
C LEU A 142 -13.00 4.99 -4.15
N GLU A 143 -11.90 5.69 -3.96
CA GLU A 143 -10.56 5.32 -4.46
C GLU A 143 -10.15 3.96 -3.89
N ALA A 144 -10.26 3.77 -2.57
CA ALA A 144 -9.93 2.52 -1.92
C ALA A 144 -10.78 1.34 -2.43
N ALA A 145 -12.10 1.54 -2.60
CA ALA A 145 -12.96 0.50 -3.15
C ALA A 145 -12.62 0.18 -4.61
N THR A 146 -12.21 1.17 -5.41
CA THR A 146 -11.74 0.95 -6.79
C THR A 146 -10.45 0.13 -6.80
N LEU A 147 -9.42 0.57 -6.06
CA LEU A 147 -8.13 -0.12 -5.97
C LEU A 147 -8.30 -1.57 -5.50
N ALA A 148 -9.11 -1.81 -4.47
CA ALA A 148 -9.35 -3.16 -3.93
C ALA A 148 -9.98 -4.16 -4.92
N THR A 149 -10.60 -3.68 -6.01
CA THR A 149 -11.35 -4.52 -6.96
C THR A 149 -10.65 -4.73 -8.28
N MET A 150 -9.47 -4.13 -8.47
CA MET A 150 -8.76 -4.14 -9.73
C MET A 150 -7.39 -4.79 -9.55
N ALA A 151 -6.99 -5.58 -10.54
CA ALA A 151 -5.59 -5.87 -10.77
C ALA A 151 -5.07 -4.88 -11.81
N PHE A 152 -3.78 -4.60 -11.80
CA PHE A 152 -3.09 -3.69 -12.70
C PHE A 152 -2.18 -4.45 -13.65
N THR A 153 -1.91 -3.85 -14.80
CA THR A 153 -0.88 -4.25 -15.76
C THR A 153 -0.26 -3.00 -16.37
N PHE A 154 0.83 -3.15 -17.11
CA PHE A 154 1.45 -2.03 -17.82
C PHE A 154 0.58 -1.59 -19.00
N GLY A 155 0.29 -0.29 -19.10
CA GLY A 155 -0.40 0.27 -20.26
C GLY A 155 0.43 0.19 -21.55
N ASP A 156 1.75 0.26 -21.41
CA ASP A 156 2.72 0.04 -22.49
C ASP A 156 3.59 -1.20 -22.18
N PRO A 157 3.50 -2.29 -22.98
CA PRO A 157 4.37 -3.45 -22.83
C PRO A 157 5.87 -3.12 -22.90
N ALA A 158 6.26 -2.06 -23.62
CA ALA A 158 7.65 -1.61 -23.69
C ALA A 158 8.18 -1.15 -22.31
N SER A 159 7.31 -0.95 -21.32
CA SER A 159 7.73 -0.68 -19.96
C SER A 159 8.43 -1.85 -19.26
N LEU A 160 8.32 -3.05 -19.81
CA LEU A 160 9.04 -4.24 -19.36
C LEU A 160 10.40 -4.42 -20.05
N ASP A 161 10.67 -3.68 -21.12
CA ASP A 161 11.92 -3.80 -21.86
C ASP A 161 13.01 -2.99 -21.15
N PRO A 162 14.14 -3.62 -20.76
CA PRO A 162 15.26 -2.84 -20.25
C PRO A 162 15.73 -1.90 -21.36
N GLY A 163 15.93 -0.63 -21.01
CA GLY A 163 16.61 0.31 -21.88
C GLY A 163 18.01 -0.20 -22.22
N PRO A 164 18.66 0.36 -23.25
CA PRO A 164 20.04 0.02 -23.55
C PRO A 164 20.91 0.30 -22.31
N LEU A 165 21.80 -0.64 -21.98
CA LEU A 165 22.78 -0.46 -20.91
C LEU A 165 23.54 0.84 -21.13
N GLN A 166 23.54 1.70 -20.11
CA GLN A 166 24.25 2.97 -20.15
C GLN A 166 25.58 2.82 -19.41
N SER A 167 26.64 3.36 -19.99
CA SER A 167 27.92 3.49 -19.30
C SER A 167 27.94 4.79 -18.51
N ALA A 168 28.48 4.75 -17.29
CA ALA A 168 28.66 5.95 -16.49
C ALA A 168 29.53 6.99 -17.20
N GLY A 169 29.05 8.23 -17.22
CA GLY A 169 29.76 9.40 -17.73
C GLY A 169 30.50 10.16 -16.62
N GLU A 170 31.25 11.20 -17.02
CA GLU A 170 31.95 12.09 -16.07
C GLU A 170 30.99 12.74 -15.07
N ALA A 171 29.79 13.06 -15.53
CA ALA A 171 28.72 13.63 -14.71
C ALA A 171 28.34 12.75 -13.51
N ASP A 172 28.40 11.42 -13.66
CA ASP A 172 28.02 10.46 -12.62
C ASP A 172 29.07 10.36 -11.52
N ARG A 173 30.30 10.81 -11.82
CA ARG A 173 31.46 10.80 -10.94
C ARG A 173 31.80 12.19 -10.39
N ASP A 174 31.11 13.23 -10.84
CA ASP A 174 31.27 14.60 -10.35
C ASP A 174 30.63 14.75 -8.95
N VAL A 175 31.49 14.88 -7.95
CA VAL A 175 31.09 15.00 -6.54
C VAL A 175 30.19 16.22 -6.31
N ALA A 176 30.48 17.37 -6.91
CA ALA A 176 29.71 18.59 -6.68
C ALA A 176 28.32 18.47 -7.31
N ARG A 177 28.23 17.88 -8.50
CA ARG A 177 26.96 17.62 -9.16
C ARG A 177 26.10 16.64 -8.38
N VAL A 178 26.64 15.49 -7.98
CA VAL A 178 25.90 14.49 -7.21
C VAL A 178 25.46 15.03 -5.85
N ARG A 179 26.29 15.84 -5.20
CA ARG A 179 25.92 16.53 -3.96
C ARG A 179 24.74 17.48 -4.14
N ALA A 180 24.69 18.22 -5.25
CA ALA A 180 23.56 19.10 -5.57
C ALA A 180 22.27 18.30 -5.88
N GLN A 181 22.40 17.13 -6.53
CA GLN A 181 21.27 16.22 -6.76
C GLN A 181 20.71 15.66 -5.44
N LEU A 182 21.58 15.31 -4.49
CA LEU A 182 21.16 14.93 -3.13
C LEU A 182 20.37 16.05 -2.45
N GLU A 183 20.87 17.30 -2.50
CA GLU A 183 20.17 18.45 -1.91
C GLU A 183 18.78 18.64 -2.53
N GLN A 184 18.69 18.57 -3.86
CA GLN A 184 17.41 18.65 -4.59
C GLN A 184 16.45 17.52 -4.19
N HIS A 185 16.94 16.28 -4.10
CA HIS A 185 16.12 15.15 -3.67
C HIS A 185 15.54 15.37 -2.27
N LEU A 186 16.35 15.85 -1.33
CA LEU A 186 15.90 16.11 0.04
C LEU A 186 14.87 17.24 0.10
N GLU A 187 14.98 18.25 -0.77
CA GLU A 187 13.99 19.31 -0.94
C GLU A 187 12.68 18.80 -1.52
N LEU A 188 12.72 17.98 -2.56
CA LEU A 188 11.52 17.35 -3.16
C LEU A 188 10.76 16.50 -2.14
N ARG A 189 11.49 15.78 -1.29
CA ARG A 189 10.91 15.01 -0.17
C ARG A 189 10.29 15.88 0.92
N GLY A 190 10.49 17.20 0.88
CA GLY A 190 10.02 18.11 1.93
C GLY A 190 10.77 17.93 3.25
N SER A 191 12.02 17.45 3.21
CA SER A 191 12.82 17.19 4.42
C SER A 191 13.08 18.48 5.19
N ASP A 192 12.93 18.44 6.51
CA ASP A 192 13.23 19.60 7.35
C ASP A 192 14.72 19.96 7.33
N ALA A 193 15.06 21.15 7.83
CA ALA A 193 16.43 21.66 7.82
C ALA A 193 17.41 20.78 8.62
N ALA A 194 16.95 20.10 9.68
CA ALA A 194 17.81 19.24 10.49
C ALA A 194 18.12 17.92 9.76
N VAL A 195 17.13 17.30 9.13
CA VAL A 195 17.31 16.11 8.27
C VAL A 195 18.22 16.44 7.10
N ARG A 196 18.00 17.56 6.41
CA ARG A 196 18.87 18.02 5.32
C ARG A 196 20.31 18.22 5.79
N GLY A 197 20.51 18.93 6.90
CA GLY A 197 21.85 19.14 7.46
C GLY A 197 22.60 17.84 7.78
N ARG A 198 21.91 16.86 8.37
CA ARG A 198 22.51 15.54 8.67
C ARG A 198 22.86 14.76 7.41
N ALA A 199 21.96 14.71 6.43
CA ALA A 199 22.20 14.02 5.16
C ALA A 199 23.41 14.60 4.41
N MET A 200 23.48 15.92 4.28
CA MET A 200 24.60 16.58 3.60
C MET A 200 25.93 16.36 4.34
N ALA A 201 25.92 16.45 5.69
CA ALA A 201 27.11 16.17 6.49
C ALA A 201 27.55 14.70 6.38
N LEU A 202 26.62 13.75 6.31
CA LEU A 202 26.92 12.34 6.11
C LEU A 202 27.57 12.11 4.74
N PHE A 203 27.00 12.66 3.66
CA PHE A 203 27.60 12.59 2.32
C PHE A 203 29.08 13.05 2.31
N ASP A 204 29.35 14.17 2.98
CA ASP A 204 30.67 14.79 3.05
C ASP A 204 31.66 14.01 3.95
N THR A 205 31.18 13.13 4.84
CA THR A 205 32.00 12.41 5.85
C THR A 205 32.19 10.92 5.59
N ILE A 206 31.39 10.30 4.71
CA ILE A 206 31.58 8.89 4.33
C ILE A 206 32.99 8.70 3.73
N PRO A 207 33.83 7.77 4.27
CA PRO A 207 35.17 7.55 3.77
C PRO A 207 35.20 7.08 2.30
N LEU A 208 36.06 7.69 1.48
CA LEU A 208 36.26 7.30 0.08
C LEU A 208 36.77 5.87 -0.08
N SER A 209 37.47 5.33 0.92
CA SER A 209 37.90 3.92 0.91
C SER A 209 36.74 2.95 1.05
N GLN A 210 35.63 3.38 1.66
CA GLN A 210 34.45 2.56 1.90
C GLN A 210 33.39 2.75 0.81
N ALA A 211 33.14 3.99 0.39
CA ALA A 211 32.21 4.29 -0.71
C ALA A 211 32.86 5.32 -1.68
N PRO A 212 33.71 4.85 -2.61
CA PRO A 212 34.46 5.75 -3.49
C PRO A 212 33.55 6.56 -4.42
N ALA A 213 32.47 5.94 -4.92
CA ALA A 213 31.57 6.58 -5.86
C ALA A 213 30.66 7.60 -5.16
N PRO A 214 30.56 8.86 -5.66
CA PRO A 214 29.68 9.86 -5.04
C PRO A 214 28.21 9.45 -5.06
N LYS A 215 27.72 8.72 -6.07
CA LYS A 215 26.33 8.23 -6.11
C LYS A 215 26.00 7.27 -4.96
N VAL A 216 26.91 6.38 -4.59
CA VAL A 216 26.74 5.49 -3.43
C VAL A 216 26.64 6.31 -2.15
N ARG A 217 27.51 7.32 -1.98
CA ARG A 217 27.45 8.22 -0.83
C ARG A 217 26.16 9.03 -0.79
N ALA A 218 25.67 9.49 -1.93
CA ALA A 218 24.39 10.20 -2.02
C ALA A 218 23.21 9.29 -1.68
N ALA A 219 23.19 8.06 -2.19
CA ALA A 219 22.14 7.10 -1.90
C ALA A 219 22.08 6.78 -0.38
N LEU A 220 23.22 6.50 0.26
CA LEU A 220 23.29 6.31 1.71
C LEU A 220 22.84 7.54 2.48
N ALA A 221 23.33 8.73 2.11
CA ALA A 221 22.96 9.98 2.76
C ALA A 221 21.48 10.31 2.62
N ALA A 222 20.86 9.95 1.50
CA ALA A 222 19.44 10.17 1.25
C ALA A 222 18.53 9.28 2.10
N LEU A 223 19.04 8.20 2.71
CA LEU A 223 18.25 7.39 3.65
C LEU A 223 17.99 8.10 5.00
N VAL A 224 18.71 9.18 5.32
CA VAL A 224 18.50 9.95 6.56
C VAL A 224 17.07 10.51 6.60
N GLY A 225 16.37 10.31 7.71
CA GLY A 225 14.98 10.74 7.93
C GLY A 225 13.93 9.80 7.35
N THR A 226 14.33 8.60 6.90
CA THR A 226 13.40 7.56 6.39
C THR A 226 13.30 6.38 7.36
N PHE A 227 12.35 5.46 7.12
CA PHE A 227 12.29 4.22 7.89
C PHE A 227 13.54 3.34 7.72
N ALA A 228 14.28 3.53 6.62
CA ALA A 228 15.49 2.81 6.28
C ALA A 228 16.79 3.51 6.73
N GLU A 229 16.72 4.58 7.54
CA GLU A 229 17.91 5.21 8.15
C GLU A 229 18.84 4.20 8.87
N PRO A 230 18.35 3.12 9.53
CA PRO A 230 19.22 2.10 10.13
C PRO A 230 20.20 1.42 9.16
N ALA A 231 19.90 1.38 7.85
CA ALA A 231 20.79 0.83 6.83
C ALA A 231 22.18 1.47 6.84
N ILE A 232 22.22 2.77 7.18
CA ILE A 232 23.43 3.58 7.17
C ILE A 232 24.43 3.02 8.20
N GLY A 233 23.96 2.77 9.43
CA GLY A 233 24.79 2.20 10.49
C GLY A 233 25.21 0.77 10.17
N ALA A 234 24.28 -0.04 9.68
CA ALA A 234 24.54 -1.43 9.27
C ALA A 234 25.66 -1.56 8.25
N LEU A 235 25.67 -0.68 7.24
CA LEU A 235 26.66 -0.69 6.18
C LEU A 235 27.96 0.01 6.60
N LEU A 236 27.88 1.18 7.24
CA LEU A 236 29.07 2.03 7.46
C LEU A 236 29.83 1.73 8.76
N SER A 237 29.13 1.41 9.85
CA SER A 237 29.71 1.15 11.18
C SER A 237 29.59 -0.30 11.62
N GLY A 238 28.74 -1.09 10.97
CA GLY A 238 28.44 -2.47 11.38
C GLY A 238 27.49 -2.55 12.58
N ASP A 239 26.85 -1.43 12.93
CA ASP A 239 25.78 -1.41 13.91
C ASP A 239 24.69 -2.39 13.46
N ASP A 240 24.13 -3.19 14.37
CA ASP A 240 23.03 -4.10 14.04
C ASP A 240 23.37 -5.23 13.02
N CYS A 241 24.64 -5.38 12.60
CA CYS A 241 25.15 -6.52 11.84
C CYS A 241 26.37 -7.18 12.53
N GLY A 242 26.24 -7.47 13.84
CA GLY A 242 27.29 -8.14 14.60
C GLY A 242 28.60 -7.35 14.74
N GLY A 243 28.58 -6.04 14.52
CA GLY A 243 29.75 -5.16 14.60
C GLY A 243 30.66 -5.20 13.37
N ARG A 244 30.22 -5.79 12.25
CA ARG A 244 31.02 -5.93 11.04
C ARG A 244 30.56 -4.92 9.98
N ALA A 245 31.24 -3.78 9.93
CA ALA A 245 31.04 -2.80 8.87
C ALA A 245 31.40 -3.39 7.50
N VAL A 246 30.76 -2.86 6.46
CA VAL A 246 31.17 -3.12 5.09
C VAL A 246 32.52 -2.44 4.85
N SER A 247 33.50 -3.20 4.37
CA SER A 247 34.82 -2.68 4.01
C SER A 247 34.79 -1.80 2.76
N VAL A 248 33.98 -2.18 1.77
CA VAL A 248 33.79 -1.42 0.53
C VAL A 248 32.41 -1.67 -0.09
N ILE A 249 31.81 -0.60 -0.61
CA ILE A 249 30.60 -0.58 -1.44
C ILE A 249 31.03 0.01 -2.80
N ALA A 250 31.07 -0.82 -3.84
CA ALA A 250 31.64 -0.43 -5.12
C ALA A 250 30.86 -0.97 -6.33
N PHE A 251 30.94 -0.22 -7.42
CA PHE A 251 30.49 -0.68 -8.73
C PHE A 251 31.49 -1.69 -9.29
N GLN A 252 31.17 -2.96 -9.15
CA GLN A 252 31.95 -4.10 -9.62
C GLN A 252 31.01 -5.29 -9.84
N PRO A 253 31.31 -6.20 -10.79
CA PRO A 253 30.46 -7.36 -11.03
C PRO A 253 30.23 -8.15 -9.73
N PRO A 254 28.96 -8.41 -9.34
CA PRO A 254 28.67 -9.23 -8.17
C PRO A 254 29.33 -10.62 -8.28
N PRO A 255 30.09 -11.08 -7.27
CA PRO A 255 30.76 -12.37 -7.32
C PRO A 255 29.78 -13.54 -7.48
N GLY A 256 30.16 -14.55 -8.27
CA GLY A 256 29.37 -15.75 -8.51
C GLY A 256 28.22 -15.58 -9.51
N ASP A 257 27.61 -14.40 -9.56
CA ASP A 257 26.56 -14.08 -10.53
C ASP A 257 26.62 -12.59 -10.96
N PRO A 258 27.33 -12.28 -12.06
CA PRO A 258 27.39 -10.92 -12.61
C PRO A 258 26.02 -10.38 -13.06
N GLY A 259 25.01 -11.26 -13.16
CA GLY A 259 23.65 -10.92 -13.49
C GLY A 259 22.82 -10.44 -12.31
N LEU A 260 23.36 -10.29 -11.09
CA LEU A 260 22.67 -9.64 -9.97
C LEU A 260 22.77 -8.10 -10.04
N LEU A 261 21.87 -7.39 -9.37
CA LEU A 261 21.96 -5.92 -9.24
C LEU A 261 23.01 -5.53 -8.19
N ALA A 262 22.97 -6.18 -7.03
CA ALA A 262 24.03 -6.16 -6.05
C ALA A 262 24.15 -7.51 -5.33
N ARG A 263 25.19 -7.64 -4.52
CA ARG A 263 25.40 -8.77 -3.62
C ARG A 263 26.29 -8.38 -2.45
N VAL A 264 25.92 -8.80 -1.25
CA VAL A 264 26.81 -8.86 -0.10
C VAL A 264 27.65 -10.14 -0.13
N THR A 265 28.96 -9.98 0.07
CA THR A 265 29.89 -11.10 0.29
C THR A 265 30.78 -10.81 1.48
N THR A 266 31.51 -11.82 1.94
CA THR A 266 32.49 -11.68 3.03
C THR A 266 33.90 -11.94 2.48
N SER A 267 34.81 -11.01 2.75
CA SER A 267 36.24 -11.15 2.46
C SER A 267 36.91 -12.21 3.35
N GLU A 268 38.16 -12.60 3.04
CA GLU A 268 38.91 -13.59 3.83
C GLU A 268 39.05 -13.18 5.31
N ASP A 269 39.15 -11.88 5.60
CA ASP A 269 39.25 -11.33 6.96
C ASP A 269 37.89 -11.20 7.66
N GLY A 270 36.81 -11.67 7.03
CA GLY A 270 35.46 -11.61 7.60
C GLY A 270 34.75 -10.27 7.42
N ALA A 271 35.35 -9.30 6.71
CA ALA A 271 34.71 -8.02 6.43
C ALA A 271 33.71 -8.13 5.27
N ARG A 272 32.54 -7.49 5.41
CA ARG A 272 31.50 -7.47 4.38
C ARG A 272 31.95 -6.62 3.18
N VAL A 273 31.51 -6.98 1.99
CA VAL A 273 31.74 -6.28 0.73
C VAL A 273 30.43 -6.23 -0.04
N VAL A 274 29.97 -5.03 -0.40
CA VAL A 274 28.79 -4.85 -1.25
C VAL A 274 29.26 -4.56 -2.67
N SER A 275 28.96 -5.49 -3.58
CA SER A 275 29.29 -5.35 -5.01
C SER A 275 28.03 -4.94 -5.76
N ILE A 276 28.05 -3.81 -6.45
CA ILE A 276 26.93 -3.28 -7.24
C ILE A 276 27.26 -3.43 -8.73
N GLY A 277 26.32 -3.90 -9.54
CA GLY A 277 26.44 -4.02 -10.99
C GLY A 277 27.06 -2.77 -11.62
N PRO A 278 28.15 -2.88 -12.43
CA PRO A 278 28.85 -1.71 -12.97
C PRO A 278 27.98 -0.81 -13.85
N ASP A 279 26.99 -1.39 -14.53
CA ASP A 279 26.01 -0.67 -15.34
C ASP A 279 25.10 0.25 -14.52
N LEU A 280 24.92 -0.02 -13.23
CA LEU A 280 24.12 0.81 -12.33
C LEU A 280 24.83 2.11 -11.92
N GLU A 281 26.12 2.28 -12.24
CA GLU A 281 26.82 3.56 -12.02
C GLU A 281 26.21 4.69 -12.86
N ALA A 282 25.63 4.37 -14.03
CA ALA A 282 24.94 5.34 -14.88
C ALA A 282 23.55 5.71 -14.35
N ASP A 283 22.92 4.86 -13.52
CA ASP A 283 21.57 5.09 -13.02
C ASP A 283 21.51 6.26 -12.03
N ARG A 284 20.30 6.79 -11.85
CA ARG A 284 20.02 7.80 -10.82
C ARG A 284 20.35 7.23 -9.44
N PHE A 285 20.95 8.03 -8.55
CA PHE A 285 21.36 7.52 -7.22
C PHE A 285 20.15 7.07 -6.40
N GLU A 286 18.97 7.61 -6.70
CA GLU A 286 17.69 7.20 -6.11
C GLU A 286 17.36 5.73 -6.39
N MET A 287 17.82 5.16 -7.52
CA MET A 287 17.67 3.72 -7.83
C MET A 287 18.58 2.84 -6.97
N LEU A 288 19.65 3.42 -6.40
CA LEU A 288 20.56 2.70 -5.51
C LEU A 288 20.07 2.70 -4.06
N MET A 289 19.15 3.59 -3.69
CA MET A 289 18.63 3.66 -2.31
C MET A 289 17.86 2.38 -1.92
N PRO A 290 16.90 1.87 -2.73
CA PRO A 290 16.27 0.56 -2.48
C PRO A 290 17.30 -0.58 -2.44
N LEU A 291 18.29 -0.56 -3.34
CA LEU A 291 19.31 -1.60 -3.39
C LEU A 291 20.17 -1.62 -2.12
N LEU A 292 20.64 -0.46 -1.64
CA LEU A 292 21.50 -0.40 -0.46
C LEU A 292 20.74 -0.74 0.83
N LEU A 293 19.47 -0.35 0.96
CA LEU A 293 18.68 -0.73 2.13
C LEU A 293 18.35 -2.23 2.15
N HIS A 294 18.25 -2.86 0.96
CA HIS A 294 18.11 -4.31 0.80
C HIS A 294 19.37 -5.01 1.29
N GLU A 295 20.52 -4.68 0.70
CA GLU A 295 21.82 -5.29 1.04
C GLU A 295 22.23 -5.07 2.51
N ALA A 296 21.69 -4.04 3.16
CA ALA A 296 21.91 -3.80 4.58
C ALA A 296 21.31 -4.90 5.47
N ILE A 297 20.29 -5.63 5.02
CA ILE A 297 19.62 -6.70 5.77
C ILE A 297 20.51 -7.93 5.88
N HIS A 298 21.25 -8.29 4.83
CA HIS A 298 22.08 -9.48 4.78
C HIS A 298 23.35 -9.34 5.63
N CYS A 299 23.21 -9.53 6.95
CA CYS A 299 24.29 -9.34 7.91
C CYS A 299 25.18 -10.59 8.05
N ASP A 300 24.68 -11.78 7.73
CA ASP A 300 25.41 -13.04 7.82
C ASP A 300 25.58 -13.77 6.46
N ASP A 301 25.92 -15.06 6.48
CA ASP A 301 26.14 -15.91 5.29
C ASP A 301 24.94 -16.83 4.97
N ARG A 302 23.78 -16.57 5.57
CA ARG A 302 22.58 -17.41 5.51
C ARG A 302 21.42 -16.68 4.88
N ASP A 303 21.32 -16.80 3.57
CA ASP A 303 20.16 -16.29 2.86
C ASP A 303 18.96 -17.22 3.08
N GLY A 304 17.83 -16.66 3.51
CA GLY A 304 16.55 -17.35 3.64
C GLY A 304 15.51 -16.78 2.67
N SER A 305 14.64 -17.61 2.10
CA SER A 305 13.65 -17.10 1.14
C SER A 305 12.68 -16.06 1.73
N TYR A 306 12.33 -16.16 3.02
CA TYR A 306 11.51 -15.13 3.69
C TYR A 306 12.27 -13.83 3.96
N GLU A 307 13.59 -13.91 4.12
CA GLU A 307 14.43 -12.72 4.23
C GLU A 307 14.51 -11.99 2.89
N GLU A 308 14.76 -12.71 1.79
CA GLU A 308 14.71 -12.12 0.43
C GLU A 308 13.35 -11.49 0.15
N VAL A 309 12.25 -12.18 0.45
CA VAL A 309 10.91 -11.62 0.31
C VAL A 309 10.73 -10.35 1.15
N ALA A 310 11.24 -10.32 2.38
CA ALA A 310 11.13 -9.14 3.23
C ALA A 310 12.03 -7.99 2.74
N ALA A 311 13.27 -8.29 2.33
CA ALA A 311 14.22 -7.31 1.80
C ALA A 311 13.69 -6.67 0.51
N THR A 312 13.21 -7.48 -0.43
CA THR A 312 12.54 -6.97 -1.65
C THR A 312 11.22 -6.25 -1.31
N ALA A 313 10.50 -6.67 -0.26
CA ALA A 313 9.31 -5.92 0.12
C ALA A 313 9.67 -4.51 0.64
N PHE A 314 10.73 -4.37 1.45
CA PHE A 314 11.18 -3.06 1.94
C PHE A 314 11.72 -2.18 0.81
N ASP A 315 12.51 -2.74 -0.11
CA ASP A 315 13.07 -1.98 -1.23
C ASP A 315 11.98 -1.46 -2.17
N THR A 316 10.98 -2.29 -2.48
CA THR A 316 9.89 -1.98 -3.38
C THR A 316 8.94 -0.99 -2.73
N TYR A 317 8.62 -1.21 -1.45
CA TYR A 317 7.84 -0.26 -0.66
C TYR A 317 8.52 1.11 -0.61
N PHE A 318 9.83 1.15 -0.39
CA PHE A 318 10.60 2.39 -0.40
C PHE A 318 10.62 3.05 -1.78
N TYR A 319 10.77 2.27 -2.85
CA TYR A 319 10.68 2.76 -4.23
C TYR A 319 9.33 3.42 -4.53
N LEU A 320 8.21 2.86 -4.06
CA LEU A 320 6.89 3.49 -4.22
C LEU A 320 6.82 4.86 -3.53
N HIS A 321 7.45 5.02 -2.35
CA HIS A 321 7.59 6.34 -1.71
C HIS A 321 8.47 7.29 -2.53
N LEU A 322 9.54 6.80 -3.15
CA LEU A 322 10.38 7.61 -4.03
C LEU A 322 9.59 8.10 -5.25
N VAL A 323 8.81 7.24 -5.91
CA VAL A 323 7.96 7.61 -7.05
C VAL A 323 6.86 8.60 -6.63
N ALA A 324 6.30 8.44 -5.43
CA ALA A 324 5.33 9.39 -4.89
C ALA A 324 5.91 10.80 -4.71
N VAL A 325 7.20 10.90 -4.38
CA VAL A 325 7.93 12.17 -4.21
C VAL A 325 8.39 12.73 -5.56
N ASP A 326 8.98 11.89 -6.42
CA ASP A 326 9.44 12.24 -7.76
C ASP A 326 8.90 11.24 -8.79
N PRO A 327 7.75 11.54 -9.42
CA PRO A 327 7.14 10.68 -10.43
C PRO A 327 8.03 10.39 -11.64
N THR A 328 9.08 11.20 -11.89
CA THR A 328 9.99 10.95 -13.02
C THR A 328 10.85 9.70 -12.82
N LEU A 329 10.94 9.18 -11.59
CA LEU A 329 11.64 7.93 -11.29
C LEU A 329 10.98 6.71 -11.94
N ALA A 330 9.66 6.74 -12.14
CA ALA A 330 8.93 5.68 -12.84
C ALA A 330 9.36 5.49 -14.31
N ALA A 331 9.92 6.54 -14.93
CA ALA A 331 10.38 6.51 -16.31
C ALA A 331 11.85 6.10 -16.46
N VAL A 332 12.55 5.79 -15.37
CA VAL A 332 13.95 5.37 -15.42
C VAL A 332 14.03 3.97 -16.02
N ARG A 333 14.55 3.86 -17.24
CA ARG A 333 14.64 2.61 -18.02
C ARG A 333 15.94 1.81 -17.79
N GLY A 334 16.72 2.17 -16.77
CA GLY A 334 17.88 1.39 -16.35
C GLY A 334 17.49 0.02 -15.83
N ARG A 335 18.47 -0.86 -15.63
CA ARG A 335 18.21 -2.23 -15.17
C ARG A 335 17.53 -2.25 -13.80
N ALA A 336 18.04 -1.47 -12.84
CA ALA A 336 17.42 -1.35 -11.52
C ALA A 336 16.02 -0.72 -11.60
N GLY A 337 15.84 0.31 -12.44
CA GLY A 337 14.53 0.93 -12.64
C GLY A 337 13.48 -0.05 -13.17
N ARG A 338 13.83 -0.90 -14.14
CA ARG A 338 12.95 -1.97 -14.64
C ARG A 338 12.56 -2.94 -13.54
N ASP A 339 13.54 -3.49 -12.82
CA ASP A 339 13.28 -4.53 -11.81
C ASP A 339 12.39 -3.96 -10.69
N LEU A 340 12.68 -2.75 -10.20
CA LEU A 340 11.83 -2.04 -9.22
C LEU A 340 10.40 -1.76 -9.72
N VAL A 341 10.23 -1.45 -11.01
CA VAL A 341 8.90 -1.23 -11.61
C VAL A 341 8.11 -2.53 -11.72
N VAL A 342 8.77 -3.64 -12.05
CA VAL A 342 8.13 -4.97 -12.08
C VAL A 342 7.73 -5.40 -10.67
N ASP A 343 8.62 -5.22 -9.70
CA ASP A 343 8.38 -5.55 -8.29
C ASP A 343 7.23 -4.69 -7.72
N ALA A 344 7.21 -3.40 -8.05
CA ALA A 344 6.13 -2.48 -7.72
C ALA A 344 4.77 -2.96 -8.25
N LEU A 345 4.70 -3.41 -9.51
CA LEU A 345 3.46 -3.97 -10.07
C LEU A 345 3.02 -5.22 -9.31
N ALA A 346 3.96 -6.14 -9.03
CA ALA A 346 3.68 -7.36 -8.28
C ALA A 346 3.15 -7.05 -6.86
N MET A 347 3.72 -6.04 -6.20
CA MET A 347 3.33 -5.59 -4.87
C MET A 347 1.96 -4.88 -4.86
N LEU A 348 1.66 -4.06 -5.86
CA LEU A 348 0.36 -3.38 -6.04
C LEU A 348 -0.79 -4.36 -6.34
N ASN A 349 -0.48 -5.51 -6.96
CA ASN A 349 -1.44 -6.59 -7.18
C ASN A 349 -1.52 -7.59 -6.01
N SER A 350 -0.86 -7.27 -4.89
CA SER A 350 -0.81 -8.07 -3.68
C SER A 350 -1.39 -7.28 -2.51
N GLY A 351 -1.57 -7.92 -1.35
CA GLY A 351 -2.25 -7.35 -0.18
C GLY A 351 -3.44 -8.18 0.24
N ARG A 352 -3.24 -9.06 1.23
CA ARG A 352 -4.30 -9.95 1.73
C ARG A 352 -5.30 -9.20 2.60
N ARG A 353 -4.80 -8.34 3.50
CA ARG A 353 -5.63 -7.60 4.45
C ARG A 353 -6.19 -6.30 3.87
N TRP A 354 -5.39 -5.62 3.05
CA TRP A 354 -5.66 -4.30 2.50
C TRP A 354 -5.43 -4.30 0.96
N PRO A 355 -6.29 -4.96 0.18
CA PRO A 355 -6.15 -5.04 -1.29
C PRO A 355 -6.23 -3.70 -2.03
N GLU A 356 -6.67 -2.64 -1.37
CA GLU A 356 -6.62 -1.24 -1.81
C GLU A 356 -5.26 -0.57 -1.63
N SER A 357 -4.33 -1.28 -1.01
CA SER A 357 -2.99 -0.83 -0.67
C SER A 357 -1.96 -1.78 -1.28
N VAL A 358 -0.74 -1.76 -0.76
CA VAL A 358 0.34 -2.68 -1.10
C VAL A 358 0.38 -3.85 -0.15
N GLY A 359 0.96 -4.96 -0.57
CA GLY A 359 1.28 -6.06 0.33
C GLY A 359 2.12 -7.14 -0.33
N VAL A 360 2.37 -8.21 0.41
CA VAL A 360 3.22 -9.32 -0.06
C VAL A 360 2.42 -10.60 -0.31
N LEU A 361 1.25 -10.74 0.31
CA LEU A 361 0.40 -11.92 0.20
C LEU A 361 -0.69 -11.71 -0.87
N ARG A 362 -1.34 -12.82 -1.25
CA ARG A 362 -2.37 -12.81 -2.28
C ARG A 362 -3.54 -11.86 -1.95
N SER A 363 -3.84 -10.97 -2.90
CA SER A 363 -4.99 -10.07 -2.85
C SER A 363 -6.28 -10.77 -3.29
N SER A 364 -7.42 -10.33 -2.75
CA SER A 364 -8.74 -10.74 -3.26
C SER A 364 -9.10 -10.09 -4.60
N GLY A 365 -8.42 -9.00 -4.96
CA GLY A 365 -8.65 -8.23 -6.20
C GLY A 365 -7.86 -8.74 -7.40
N ALA A 366 -6.88 -9.62 -7.20
CA ALA A 366 -5.99 -10.11 -8.24
C ALA A 366 -5.87 -11.64 -8.25
N VAL A 367 -5.74 -12.22 -9.45
CA VAL A 367 -5.48 -13.65 -9.64
C VAL A 367 -3.98 -13.93 -9.70
N GLN A 368 -3.21 -13.02 -10.28
CA GLN A 368 -1.75 -13.10 -10.47
C GLN A 368 -1.11 -11.78 -10.04
N ALA A 369 0.13 -11.83 -9.56
CA ALA A 369 0.91 -10.64 -9.21
C ALA A 369 1.32 -9.83 -10.45
N LEU A 370 1.58 -10.51 -11.58
CA LEU A 370 1.94 -9.90 -12.86
C LEU A 370 0.95 -10.27 -13.97
N PRO A 371 -0.29 -9.74 -13.97
CA PRO A 371 -1.28 -9.97 -15.01
C PRO A 371 -0.76 -9.59 -16.39
N GLY A 372 -1.01 -10.46 -17.37
CA GLY A 372 -0.54 -10.28 -18.76
C GLY A 372 0.86 -10.83 -19.03
N SER A 373 1.52 -11.40 -18.01
CA SER A 373 2.79 -12.12 -18.15
C SER A 373 2.59 -13.65 -18.11
N ASN A 374 3.66 -14.39 -18.38
CA ASN A 374 3.69 -15.85 -18.19
C ASN A 374 4.09 -16.26 -16.76
N ASN A 375 4.27 -15.31 -15.84
CA ASN A 375 4.63 -15.62 -14.46
C ASN A 375 3.39 -16.15 -13.70
N PRO A 376 3.44 -17.36 -13.12
CA PRO A 376 2.28 -17.95 -12.47
C PRO A 376 2.03 -17.47 -11.03
N ALA A 377 2.92 -16.66 -10.45
CA ALA A 377 2.84 -16.24 -9.06
C ALA A 377 1.53 -15.50 -8.76
N ALA A 378 0.85 -15.93 -7.68
CA ALA A 378 -0.41 -15.35 -7.24
C ALA A 378 -0.22 -14.15 -6.29
N SER A 379 1.01 -13.88 -5.86
CA SER A 379 1.37 -12.79 -4.96
C SER A 379 2.82 -12.38 -5.14
N PHE A 380 3.18 -11.21 -4.63
CA PHE A 380 4.54 -10.69 -4.59
C PHE A 380 5.51 -11.64 -3.88
N ALA A 381 5.13 -12.21 -2.73
CA ALA A 381 5.97 -13.16 -2.02
C ALA A 381 6.28 -14.42 -2.85
N GLU A 382 5.28 -14.95 -3.57
CA GLU A 382 5.49 -16.08 -4.49
C GLU A 382 6.37 -15.69 -5.70
N PHE A 383 6.20 -14.47 -6.19
CA PHE A 383 6.97 -13.93 -7.31
C PHE A 383 8.46 -13.80 -6.96
N VAL A 384 8.77 -13.18 -5.81
CA VAL A 384 10.14 -13.04 -5.31
C VAL A 384 10.74 -14.40 -4.97
N ALA A 385 10.02 -15.25 -4.21
CA ALA A 385 10.53 -16.58 -3.86
C ALA A 385 10.84 -17.45 -5.08
N ALA A 386 10.12 -17.29 -6.20
CA ALA A 386 10.41 -18.00 -7.44
C ALA A 386 11.71 -17.53 -8.13
N ALA A 387 12.10 -16.26 -7.96
CA ALA A 387 13.38 -15.74 -8.46
C ALA A 387 14.58 -16.31 -7.67
N TYR A 388 14.36 -16.69 -6.41
CA TYR A 388 15.37 -17.21 -5.48
C TYR A 388 15.23 -18.72 -5.22
N GLY A 389 14.79 -19.51 -6.22
CA GLY A 389 14.51 -20.94 -6.06
C GLY A 389 15.70 -21.81 -5.63
N ASP A 390 16.94 -21.30 -5.73
CA ASP A 390 18.17 -21.97 -5.31
C ASP A 390 18.52 -21.72 -3.82
N VAL A 391 17.81 -20.84 -3.12
CA VAL A 391 18.00 -20.58 -1.68
C VAL A 391 17.46 -21.78 -0.88
N GLY A 392 18.37 -22.53 -0.26
CA GLY A 392 18.12 -23.87 0.31
C GLY A 392 17.23 -23.94 1.56
N GLY A 393 16.68 -22.82 2.04
CA GLY A 393 15.88 -22.75 3.25
C GLY A 393 14.86 -21.60 3.26
N ASN A 394 13.74 -21.81 3.96
CA ASN A 394 12.71 -20.78 4.08
C ASN A 394 12.97 -19.77 5.20
N ALA A 395 13.74 -20.16 6.22
CA ALA A 395 13.89 -19.38 7.43
C ALA A 395 15.36 -19.02 7.67
N SER A 396 15.61 -17.73 7.86
CA SER A 396 16.78 -17.19 8.55
C SER A 396 16.33 -16.56 9.88
N PRO A 397 17.24 -16.39 10.85
CA PRO A 397 16.96 -15.61 12.06
C PRO A 397 16.61 -14.17 11.69
N ASP A 398 15.67 -13.53 12.41
CA ASP A 398 15.34 -12.12 12.18
C ASP A 398 16.60 -11.25 12.21
N GLU A 399 16.87 -10.57 11.10
CA GLU A 399 18.02 -9.68 10.99
C GLU A 399 17.78 -8.37 11.75
N PRO A 400 18.72 -7.88 12.58
CA PRO A 400 18.45 -6.71 13.42
C PRO A 400 18.13 -5.44 12.63
N VAL A 401 18.67 -5.29 11.42
CA VAL A 401 18.36 -4.19 10.50
C VAL A 401 16.91 -4.28 10.00
N ALA A 402 16.45 -5.47 9.61
CA ALA A 402 15.06 -5.69 9.20
C ALA A 402 14.09 -5.45 10.37
N MET A 403 14.47 -5.85 11.59
CA MET A 403 13.72 -5.51 12.82
C MET A 403 13.64 -4.00 13.05
N ALA A 404 14.71 -3.25 12.78
CA ALA A 404 14.73 -1.79 12.91
C ALA A 404 13.82 -1.12 11.88
N TYR A 405 13.77 -1.61 10.63
CA TYR A 405 12.83 -1.13 9.61
C TYR A 405 11.38 -1.36 10.04
N VAL A 406 11.06 -2.57 10.50
CA VAL A 406 9.74 -2.90 11.04
C VAL A 406 9.38 -2.00 12.21
N ALA A 407 10.28 -1.78 13.15
CA ALA A 407 10.01 -0.93 14.31
C ALA A 407 9.69 0.52 13.91
N ALA A 408 10.40 1.06 12.91
CA ALA A 408 10.12 2.38 12.36
C ALA A 408 8.74 2.44 11.70
N LEU A 409 8.43 1.49 10.82
CA LEU A 409 7.13 1.41 10.13
C LEU A 409 5.96 1.16 11.09
N ALA A 410 6.15 0.30 12.09
CA ALA A 410 5.16 -0.01 13.12
C ALA A 410 4.86 1.22 13.97
N THR A 411 5.89 2.00 14.32
CA THR A 411 5.73 3.28 15.01
C THR A 411 4.93 4.28 14.17
N MET A 412 5.26 4.41 12.88
CA MET A 412 4.55 5.32 11.96
C MET A 412 3.08 4.95 11.76
N SER A 413 2.75 3.65 11.77
CA SER A 413 1.39 3.14 11.59
C SER A 413 0.63 2.92 12.91
N ASN A 414 1.24 3.22 14.06
CA ASN A 414 0.69 2.92 15.39
C ASN A 414 0.28 1.43 15.54
N SER A 415 1.12 0.55 15.02
CA SER A 415 0.98 -0.91 15.09
C SER A 415 2.05 -1.52 15.99
N PRO A 416 1.82 -2.72 16.58
CA PRO A 416 2.87 -3.43 17.29
C PRO A 416 3.98 -3.87 16.33
N ALA A 417 5.23 -3.86 16.80
CA ALA A 417 6.34 -4.45 16.08
C ALA A 417 6.25 -6.00 16.12
N GLY A 418 6.53 -6.65 14.99
CA GLY A 418 6.55 -8.10 14.82
C GLY A 418 7.84 -8.55 14.13
N SER A 419 7.90 -9.83 13.74
CA SER A 419 9.03 -10.33 12.93
C SER A 419 8.89 -9.84 11.48
N PRO A 420 9.94 -9.30 10.85
CA PRO A 420 9.95 -8.94 9.44
C PRO A 420 9.72 -10.15 8.52
N PHE A 421 10.04 -11.36 8.99
CA PHE A 421 9.99 -12.60 8.21
C PHE A 421 8.68 -13.38 8.42
N ASP A 422 7.79 -12.91 9.31
CA ASP A 422 6.38 -13.29 9.29
C ASP A 422 5.66 -12.53 8.17
N LEU A 423 5.51 -13.18 7.01
CA LEU A 423 4.90 -12.58 5.82
C LEU A 423 3.47 -12.08 6.05
N ARG A 424 2.73 -12.63 7.02
CA ARG A 424 1.40 -12.12 7.35
C ARG A 424 1.50 -10.79 8.06
N TYR A 425 2.39 -10.70 9.04
CA TYR A 425 2.64 -9.46 9.75
C TYR A 425 3.17 -8.39 8.79
N LEU A 426 4.13 -8.73 7.93
CA LEU A 426 4.70 -7.83 6.93
C LEU A 426 3.62 -7.30 5.97
N ASP A 427 2.75 -8.17 5.45
CA ASP A 427 1.61 -7.77 4.59
C ASP A 427 0.71 -6.74 5.27
N GLU A 428 0.34 -6.99 6.53
CA GLU A 428 -0.52 -6.10 7.30
C GLU A 428 0.17 -4.76 7.59
N LEU A 429 1.46 -4.78 7.93
CA LEU A 429 2.24 -3.58 8.24
C LEU A 429 2.40 -2.67 7.03
N LEU A 430 2.80 -3.23 5.87
CA LEU A 430 3.00 -2.46 4.64
C LEU A 430 1.68 -1.90 4.11
N GLY A 431 0.60 -2.67 4.19
CA GLY A 431 -0.72 -2.23 3.73
C GLY A 431 -1.29 -1.04 4.51
N LEU A 432 -0.79 -0.76 5.72
CA LEU A 432 -1.15 0.42 6.51
C LEU A 432 -0.33 1.67 6.15
N GLY A 433 0.77 1.52 5.43
CA GLY A 433 1.80 2.55 5.30
C GLY A 433 1.63 3.54 4.15
N LEU A 434 0.83 3.20 3.13
CA LEU A 434 0.57 4.07 1.97
C LEU A 434 -0.91 4.42 1.86
N ASP A 435 -1.20 5.72 1.78
CA ASP A 435 -2.56 6.24 1.55
C ASP A 435 -3.02 5.96 0.11
N ALA A 436 -4.31 5.66 -0.06
CA ALA A 436 -4.88 5.34 -1.37
C ALA A 436 -4.72 6.48 -2.40
N GLY A 437 -4.75 7.74 -1.97
CA GLY A 437 -4.51 8.90 -2.82
C GLY A 437 -3.06 8.99 -3.29
N VAL A 438 -2.09 8.65 -2.43
CA VAL A 438 -0.68 8.55 -2.79
C VAL A 438 -0.47 7.42 -3.81
N LEU A 439 -1.06 6.25 -3.56
CA LEU A 439 -0.98 5.12 -4.49
C LEU A 439 -1.59 5.43 -5.85
N ALA A 440 -2.70 6.16 -5.91
CA ALA A 440 -3.27 6.60 -7.18
C ALA A 440 -2.29 7.45 -8.00
N GLY A 441 -1.52 8.33 -7.35
CA GLY A 441 -0.44 9.10 -7.97
C GLY A 441 0.68 8.20 -8.51
N VAL A 442 1.09 7.20 -7.73
CA VAL A 442 2.14 6.23 -8.12
C VAL A 442 1.69 5.36 -9.29
N ILE A 443 0.46 4.83 -9.26
CA ILE A 443 -0.14 4.04 -10.34
C ILE A 443 -0.12 4.82 -11.66
N ASN A 444 -0.48 6.11 -11.60
CA ASN A 444 -0.43 6.98 -12.77
C ASN A 444 1.00 7.24 -13.26
N ALA A 445 1.95 7.46 -12.33
CA ALA A 445 3.36 7.66 -12.68
C ALA A 445 3.99 6.42 -13.35
N LEU A 446 3.61 5.23 -12.90
CA LEU A 446 4.03 3.94 -13.46
C LEU A 446 3.27 3.55 -14.74
N GLU A 447 2.35 4.39 -15.22
CA GLU A 447 1.53 4.16 -16.42
C GLU A 447 0.76 2.82 -16.35
N LEU A 448 0.29 2.47 -15.16
CA LEU A 448 -0.47 1.25 -14.91
C LEU A 448 -1.94 1.43 -15.28
N VAL A 449 -2.53 0.38 -15.84
CA VAL A 449 -3.95 0.32 -16.21
C VAL A 449 -4.60 -0.92 -15.61
N PRO A 450 -5.93 -0.92 -15.40
CA PRO A 450 -6.63 -2.14 -14.98
C PRO A 450 -6.41 -3.30 -15.95
N ALA A 451 -6.13 -4.48 -15.42
CA ALA A 451 -5.98 -5.71 -16.17
C ALA A 451 -7.37 -6.32 -16.46
N GLY A 452 -7.88 -6.13 -17.69
CA GLY A 452 -9.15 -6.72 -18.14
C GLY A 452 -10.06 -5.75 -18.89
#